data_AF-A0A7X6YFA0-F1
#
_entry.id   AF-A0A7X6YFA0-F1
#
_cell.length_a   1.000
_cell.length_b   1.000
_cell.length_c   1.000
_cell.angle_alpha   90.00
_cell.angle_beta   90.00
_cell.angle_gamma   90.00
#
_symmetry.space_group_name_H-M   'P 1'
#
loop_
_entity.id
_entity.type
_entity.pdbx_description
1 polymer ?
#
loop_
_entity_poly.entity_id
_entity_poly.type
_entity_poly.pdbx_seq_one_letter_code
_entity_poly.pdbx_strand_id
1 'polypeptide(L)'
;TGVSVQMLDRMSGSSAQSVATPTGDAAVFTKALANNAFGNINPWGTYAYSNEFCVARFSGLSPTVPYTFTCYASRENATGRETRYIVEGANSGTALLEPGNNSSQVAVLAKIRPRPDGTIDLKITAGPNNTSPEKFYHINAVMLESSPSGTMVLVE
;
A
#
# COMPACT_ATOMS: atom_id res chain seq x y z
N THR A 1 -13.33 2.17 20.43
CA THR A 1 -13.62 1.82 19.01
C THR A 1 -12.29 1.74 18.29
N GLY A 2 -11.99 0.61 17.65
CA GLY A 2 -10.71 0.37 16.98
C GLY A 2 -10.85 0.50 15.46
N VAL A 3 -9.73 0.79 14.80
CA VAL A 3 -9.65 0.69 13.34
C VAL A 3 -9.75 -0.80 12.96
N SER A 4 -10.58 -1.12 11.97
CA SER A 4 -10.65 -2.47 11.39
C SER A 4 -10.26 -2.43 9.91
N VAL A 5 -9.77 -3.58 9.42
CA VAL A 5 -9.38 -3.75 8.02
C VAL A 5 -10.09 -4.97 7.46
N GLN A 6 -10.75 -4.82 6.31
CA GLN A 6 -11.41 -5.89 5.56
C GLN A 6 -10.83 -5.96 4.15
N MET A 7 -10.45 -7.16 3.71
CA MET A 7 -10.14 -7.39 2.30
C MET A 7 -11.44 -7.52 1.51
N LEU A 8 -11.67 -6.62 0.56
CA LEU A 8 -12.80 -6.68 -0.38
C LEU A 8 -12.41 -7.51 -1.61
N ASP A 9 -11.24 -7.23 -2.17
CA ASP A 9 -10.61 -8.03 -3.21
C ASP A 9 -9.23 -8.48 -2.73
N ARG A 10 -8.99 -9.78 -2.73
CA ARG A 10 -7.76 -10.36 -2.18
C ARG A 10 -6.58 -10.25 -3.14
N MET A 11 -5.38 -10.41 -2.59
CA MET A 11 -4.16 -10.69 -3.35
C MET A 11 -4.19 -12.11 -3.94
N SER A 12 -3.39 -12.36 -4.98
CA SER A 12 -3.23 -13.68 -5.59
C SER A 12 -2.47 -14.66 -4.70
N GLY A 13 -1.47 -14.17 -3.95
CA GLY A 13 -0.65 -15.01 -3.09
C GLY A 13 0.30 -14.23 -2.19
N SER A 14 1.22 -14.96 -1.56
CA SER A 14 2.30 -14.42 -0.74
C SER A 14 3.64 -15.06 -1.08
N SER A 15 4.72 -14.35 -0.78
CA SER A 15 6.09 -14.85 -0.94
C SER A 15 7.00 -14.37 0.19
N ALA A 16 8.04 -15.14 0.48
CA ALA A 16 9.05 -14.83 1.49
C ALA A 16 10.36 -14.29 0.87
N GLN A 17 10.26 -13.55 -0.24
CA GLN A 17 11.43 -13.00 -0.95
C GLN A 17 11.34 -11.47 -0.98
N SER A 18 11.34 -10.87 0.19
CA SER A 18 11.52 -9.44 0.40
C SER A 18 12.76 -9.20 1.25
N VAL A 19 13.30 -8.00 1.19
CA VAL A 19 14.38 -7.57 2.07
C VAL A 19 13.91 -7.66 3.52
N ALA A 20 14.54 -8.54 4.31
CA ALA A 20 14.13 -8.83 5.69
C ALA A 20 14.38 -7.68 6.67
N THR A 21 15.32 -6.79 6.36
CA THR A 21 15.70 -5.64 7.18
C THR A 21 15.67 -4.37 6.33
N PRO A 22 14.50 -3.74 6.15
CA PRO A 22 14.41 -2.49 5.42
C PRO A 22 15.16 -1.37 6.14
N THR A 23 15.64 -0.40 5.35
CA THR A 23 16.41 0.77 5.78
C THR A 23 15.71 2.05 5.33
N GLY A 24 16.31 3.22 5.54
CA GLY A 24 15.76 4.50 5.07
C GLY A 24 14.33 4.73 5.54
N ASP A 25 13.48 5.23 4.65
CA ASP A 25 12.07 5.51 4.93
C ASP A 25 11.28 4.23 5.25
N ALA A 26 11.74 3.08 4.74
CA ALA A 26 11.13 1.79 5.01
C ALA A 26 11.52 1.17 6.36
N ALA A 27 12.46 1.76 7.12
CA ALA A 27 12.96 1.21 8.39
C ALA A 27 11.87 1.01 9.46
N VAL A 28 10.75 1.75 9.37
CA VAL A 28 9.59 1.56 10.25
C VAL A 28 8.90 0.20 10.04
N PHE A 29 9.09 -0.45 8.88
CA PHE A 29 8.46 -1.71 8.50
C PHE A 29 9.30 -2.95 8.82
N THR A 30 10.21 -2.88 9.79
CA THR A 30 11.03 -4.04 10.22
C THR A 30 10.24 -5.27 10.62
N LYS A 31 9.00 -5.10 11.09
CA LYS A 31 8.09 -6.21 11.42
C LYS A 31 7.50 -6.93 10.20
N ALA A 32 7.61 -6.36 9.00
CA ALA A 32 7.16 -7.02 7.78
C ALA A 32 8.05 -8.21 7.39
N LEU A 33 9.30 -8.25 7.89
CA LEU A 33 10.29 -9.28 7.59
C LEU A 33 10.42 -9.50 6.07
N ALA A 34 10.69 -10.73 5.65
CA ALA A 34 10.82 -11.10 4.25
C ALA A 34 9.47 -11.37 3.54
N ASN A 35 8.33 -11.16 4.21
CA ASN A 35 7.03 -11.56 3.68
C ASN A 35 6.35 -10.42 2.91
N ASN A 36 5.93 -10.70 1.68
CA ASN A 36 5.02 -9.83 0.91
C ASN A 36 3.80 -10.61 0.43
N ALA A 37 2.70 -9.90 0.23
CA ALA A 37 1.59 -10.34 -0.60
C ALA A 37 1.72 -9.76 -2.00
N PHE A 38 1.22 -10.48 -3.01
CA PHE A 38 1.26 -10.05 -4.40
C PHE A 38 -0.04 -10.37 -5.13
N GLY A 39 -0.40 -9.53 -6.08
CA GLY A 39 -1.38 -9.82 -7.11
C GLY A 39 -0.77 -9.73 -8.50
N ASN A 40 -1.54 -10.13 -9.49
CA ASN A 40 -1.17 -10.11 -10.91
C ASN A 40 -2.42 -9.87 -11.74
N ILE A 41 -2.30 -9.10 -12.81
CA ILE A 41 -3.44 -8.81 -13.70
C ILE A 41 -3.60 -9.93 -14.72
N ASN A 42 -2.51 -10.35 -15.36
CA ASN A 42 -2.54 -11.45 -16.31
C ASN A 42 -2.24 -12.79 -15.60
N PRO A 43 -2.73 -13.93 -16.13
CA PRO A 43 -2.48 -15.25 -15.54
C PRO A 43 -0.99 -15.56 -15.35
N TRP A 44 -0.66 -16.33 -14.32
CA TRP A 44 0.70 -16.71 -13.99
C TRP A 44 0.82 -18.22 -13.74
N GLY A 45 1.59 -18.92 -14.59
CA GLY A 45 1.78 -20.37 -14.48
C GLY A 45 0.44 -21.12 -14.47
N THR A 46 0.26 -22.02 -13.50
CA THR A 46 -0.99 -22.76 -13.30
C THR A 46 -1.96 -22.06 -12.32
N TYR A 47 -1.60 -20.89 -11.79
CA TYR A 47 -2.48 -20.13 -10.90
C TYR A 47 -3.52 -19.36 -11.72
N ALA A 48 -4.77 -19.78 -11.58
CA ALA A 48 -5.89 -19.21 -12.34
C ALA A 48 -6.40 -17.87 -11.79
N TYR A 49 -6.11 -17.55 -10.52
CA TYR A 49 -6.58 -16.29 -9.93
C TYR A 49 -5.70 -15.13 -10.36
N SER A 50 -6.31 -14.13 -11.00
CA SER A 50 -5.71 -12.85 -11.32
C SER A 50 -6.80 -11.77 -11.19
N ASN A 51 -6.39 -10.55 -10.88
CA ASN A 51 -7.28 -9.41 -10.70
C ASN A 51 -6.53 -8.12 -10.97
N GLU A 52 -7.21 -7.15 -11.56
CA GLU A 52 -6.64 -5.83 -11.80
C GLU A 52 -6.32 -5.11 -10.49
N PHE A 53 -7.17 -5.27 -9.48
CA PHE A 53 -7.03 -4.62 -8.18
C PHE A 53 -7.17 -5.60 -7.03
N CYS A 54 -6.28 -5.46 -6.05
CA CYS A 54 -6.55 -5.85 -4.67
C CYS A 54 -7.08 -4.63 -3.90
N VAL A 55 -8.08 -4.84 -3.04
CA VAL A 55 -8.77 -3.76 -2.32
C VAL A 55 -8.91 -4.11 -0.84
N ALA A 56 -8.39 -3.23 0.02
CA ALA A 56 -8.53 -3.29 1.47
C ALA A 56 -9.33 -2.08 1.97
N ARG A 57 -10.42 -2.32 2.71
CA ARG A 57 -11.24 -1.30 3.36
C ARG A 57 -10.82 -1.13 4.81
N PHE A 58 -10.49 0.11 5.18
CA PHE A 58 -10.28 0.56 6.55
C PHE A 58 -11.56 1.19 7.06
N SER A 59 -12.01 0.81 8.25
CA SER A 59 -13.27 1.27 8.85
C SER A 59 -13.07 1.72 10.29
N GLY A 60 -14.03 2.50 10.81
CA GLY A 60 -13.97 3.05 12.16
C GLY A 60 -13.06 4.28 12.28
N LEU A 61 -12.74 4.92 11.16
CA LEU A 61 -11.93 6.13 11.10
C LEU A 61 -12.78 7.36 11.39
N SER A 62 -12.22 8.36 12.08
CA SER A 62 -12.89 9.66 12.26
C SER A 62 -12.95 10.45 10.94
N PRO A 63 -14.14 10.81 10.41
CA PRO A 63 -14.26 11.57 9.16
C PRO A 63 -13.67 12.99 9.22
N THR A 64 -13.48 13.54 10.42
CA THR A 64 -12.97 14.90 10.63
C THR A 64 -11.43 14.99 10.62
N VAL A 65 -10.75 13.84 10.68
CA VAL A 65 -9.28 13.74 10.76
C VAL A 65 -8.73 13.24 9.43
N PRO A 66 -7.72 13.92 8.83
CA PRO A 66 -7.01 13.36 7.70
C PRO A 66 -6.00 12.29 8.15
N TYR A 67 -5.79 11.30 7.28
CA TYR A 67 -4.87 10.20 7.50
C TYR A 67 -3.80 10.17 6.41
N THR A 68 -2.62 9.66 6.77
CA THR A 68 -1.52 9.37 5.86
C THR A 68 -1.33 7.87 5.79
N PHE A 69 -1.30 7.34 4.57
CA PHE A 69 -0.97 5.96 4.27
C PHE A 69 0.48 5.91 3.79
N THR A 70 1.31 5.14 4.49
CA THR A 70 2.69 4.85 4.08
C THR A 70 2.77 3.37 3.74
N CYS A 71 2.97 3.06 2.46
CA CYS A 71 3.02 1.70 1.94
C CYS A 71 4.47 1.30 1.66
N TYR A 72 4.84 0.11 2.14
CA TYR A 72 6.10 -0.53 1.81
C TYR A 72 5.86 -1.81 1.02
N ALA A 73 6.66 -2.01 -0.03
CA ALA A 73 6.73 -3.24 -0.77
C ALA A 73 8.16 -3.52 -1.21
N SER A 74 8.54 -4.79 -1.18
CA SER A 74 9.84 -5.30 -1.57
C SER A 74 9.71 -6.68 -2.18
N ARG A 75 10.44 -6.92 -3.26
CA ARG A 75 10.51 -8.21 -3.93
C ARG A 75 11.93 -8.40 -4.44
N GLU A 76 12.71 -9.22 -3.75
CA GLU A 76 14.07 -9.57 -4.15
C GLU A 76 14.08 -10.37 -5.46
N ASN A 77 15.16 -10.20 -6.23
CA ASN A 77 15.37 -10.85 -7.51
C ASN A 77 14.25 -10.57 -8.52
N ALA A 78 13.64 -9.39 -8.43
CA ALA A 78 12.64 -8.90 -9.37
C ALA A 78 12.95 -7.46 -9.77
N THR A 79 12.49 -7.08 -10.96
CA THR A 79 12.58 -5.73 -11.51
C THR A 79 11.32 -5.46 -12.34
N GLY A 80 11.00 -4.17 -12.56
CA GLY A 80 9.88 -3.78 -13.42
C GLY A 80 8.52 -4.15 -12.83
N ARG A 81 8.42 -4.07 -11.50
CA ARG A 81 7.24 -4.43 -10.71
C ARG A 81 6.51 -3.21 -10.18
N GLU A 82 6.73 -2.03 -10.78
CA GLU A 82 6.08 -0.78 -10.39
C GLU A 82 4.63 -1.03 -9.98
N THR A 83 4.33 -0.69 -8.74
CA THR A 83 3.04 -0.90 -8.09
C THR A 83 2.42 0.45 -7.85
N ARG A 84 1.14 0.58 -8.18
CA ARG A 84 0.33 1.77 -7.94
C ARG A 84 -0.58 1.52 -6.75
N TYR A 85 -0.48 2.40 -5.77
CA TYR A 85 -1.38 2.49 -4.63
C TYR A 85 -2.31 3.65 -4.86
N ILE A 86 -3.61 3.40 -4.71
CA ILE A 86 -4.67 4.41 -4.81
C ILE A 86 -5.44 4.36 -3.50
N VAL A 87 -5.55 5.48 -2.82
CA VAL A 87 -6.35 5.58 -1.61
C VAL A 87 -7.58 6.42 -1.93
N GLU A 88 -8.77 5.87 -1.66
CA GLU A 88 -10.07 6.47 -1.94
C GLU A 88 -10.86 6.67 -0.64
N GLY A 89 -11.06 7.92 -0.25
CA GLY A 89 -11.91 8.35 0.85
C GLY A 89 -12.94 9.39 0.37
N ALA A 90 -13.15 10.45 1.16
CA ALA A 90 -13.87 11.65 0.70
C ALA A 90 -13.07 12.43 -0.36
N ASN A 91 -11.75 12.30 -0.35
CA ASN A 91 -10.82 12.65 -1.41
C ASN A 91 -9.97 11.44 -1.80
N SER A 92 -9.14 11.56 -2.83
CA SER A 92 -8.27 10.48 -3.29
C SER A 92 -6.82 10.91 -3.41
N GLY A 93 -5.93 9.92 -3.38
CA GLY A 93 -4.49 10.08 -3.65
C GLY A 93 -3.95 8.88 -4.41
N THR A 94 -2.86 9.06 -5.14
CA THR A 94 -2.13 7.98 -5.81
C THR A 94 -0.64 8.10 -5.54
N ALA A 95 0.04 6.99 -5.36
CA ALA A 95 1.50 6.91 -5.28
C ALA A 95 1.99 5.65 -6.02
N LEU A 96 3.24 5.72 -6.51
CA LEU A 96 3.93 4.65 -7.20
C LEU A 96 5.13 4.21 -6.37
N LEU A 97 5.46 2.92 -6.43
CA LEU A 97 6.67 2.34 -5.84
C LEU A 97 7.17 1.25 -6.77
N GLU A 98 8.49 1.14 -6.98
CA GLU A 98 9.10 -0.04 -7.59
C GLU A 98 9.49 -1.02 -6.48
N PRO A 99 8.80 -2.16 -6.30
CA PRO A 99 9.13 -3.12 -5.25
C PRO A 99 10.38 -3.96 -5.57
N GLY A 100 10.77 -4.06 -6.84
CA GLY A 100 11.90 -4.88 -7.28
C GLY A 100 13.20 -4.46 -6.60
N ASN A 101 13.76 -5.37 -5.79
CA ASN A 101 14.94 -5.13 -4.95
C ASN A 101 14.86 -3.88 -4.05
N ASN A 102 13.65 -3.38 -3.76
CA ASN A 102 13.49 -2.23 -2.88
C ASN A 102 13.84 -2.61 -1.44
N SER A 103 14.69 -1.79 -0.82
CA SER A 103 15.16 -1.96 0.56
C SER A 103 14.95 -0.72 1.42
N SER A 104 14.50 0.40 0.84
CA SER A 104 14.52 1.69 1.55
C SER A 104 13.37 2.63 1.26
N GLN A 105 12.70 2.49 0.11
CA GLN A 105 11.70 3.44 -0.35
C GLN A 105 10.28 3.02 0.05
N VAL A 106 9.41 4.02 0.21
CA VAL A 106 7.99 3.85 0.52
C VAL A 106 7.13 4.71 -0.40
N ALA A 107 5.87 4.34 -0.57
CA ALA A 107 4.86 5.17 -1.21
C ALA A 107 4.02 5.88 -0.14
N VAL A 108 3.95 7.21 -0.19
CA VAL A 108 3.22 8.03 0.79
C VAL A 108 2.00 8.68 0.15
N LEU A 109 0.83 8.44 0.73
CA LEU A 109 -0.44 9.07 0.35
C LEU A 109 -0.98 9.84 1.56
N ALA A 110 -0.67 11.13 1.61
CA ALA A 110 -1.02 12.00 2.74
C ALA A 110 -2.38 12.68 2.57
N LYS A 111 -2.93 13.14 3.70
CA LYS A 111 -4.12 14.01 3.76
C LYS A 111 -5.39 13.39 3.16
N ILE A 112 -5.58 12.09 3.32
CA ILE A 112 -6.82 11.41 2.92
C ILE A 112 -7.84 11.52 4.05
N ARG A 113 -9.00 12.12 3.77
CA ARG A 113 -10.13 12.15 4.69
C ARG A 113 -11.02 10.93 4.47
N PRO A 114 -11.46 10.24 5.52
CA PRO A 114 -12.45 9.17 5.37
C PRO A 114 -13.75 9.70 4.76
N ARG A 115 -14.50 8.79 4.16
CA ARG A 115 -15.89 9.04 3.74
C ARG A 115 -16.76 9.34 4.98
N PRO A 116 -17.98 9.89 4.81
CA PRO A 116 -18.87 10.19 5.93
C PRO A 116 -19.19 8.99 6.85
N ASP A 117 -19.11 7.77 6.32
CA ASP A 117 -19.29 6.51 7.07
C ASP A 117 -18.03 6.04 7.82
N GLY A 118 -16.95 6.82 7.79
CA GLY A 118 -15.68 6.49 8.45
C GLY A 118 -14.84 5.46 7.72
N THR A 119 -15.03 5.29 6.40
CA THR A 119 -14.27 4.34 5.58
C THR A 119 -13.23 5.00 4.68
N ILE A 120 -12.15 4.27 4.40
CA ILE A 120 -11.17 4.53 3.33
C ILE A 120 -10.84 3.21 2.64
N ASP A 121 -10.74 3.20 1.31
CA ASP A 121 -10.25 2.04 0.57
C ASP A 121 -8.83 2.25 0.06
N LEU A 122 -7.95 1.28 0.28
CA LEU A 122 -6.66 1.17 -0.39
C LEU A 122 -6.78 0.16 -1.53
N LYS A 123 -6.54 0.62 -2.75
CA LYS A 123 -6.52 -0.18 -3.98
C LYS A 123 -5.08 -0.31 -4.47
N ILE A 124 -4.69 -1.52 -4.83
CA ILE A 124 -3.33 -1.86 -5.24
C ILE A 124 -3.40 -2.54 -6.60
N THR A 125 -2.60 -2.06 -7.54
CA THR A 125 -2.57 -2.56 -8.93
C THR A 125 -1.19 -2.33 -9.55
N ALA A 126 -0.96 -2.83 -10.76
CA ALA A 126 0.25 -2.53 -11.51
C ALA A 126 0.33 -1.04 -11.87
N GLY A 127 1.52 -0.46 -11.71
CA GLY A 127 1.83 0.89 -12.16
C GLY A 127 2.00 1.00 -13.67
N PRO A 128 1.94 2.22 -14.22
CA PRO A 128 2.08 2.46 -15.65
C PRO A 128 3.43 1.97 -16.23
N ASN A 129 4.51 1.98 -15.44
CA ASN A 129 5.84 1.54 -15.86
C ASN A 129 6.13 0.07 -15.50
N ASN A 130 5.13 -0.69 -15.08
CA ASN A 130 5.30 -2.10 -14.78
C ASN A 130 5.57 -2.88 -16.08
N THR A 131 6.76 -3.47 -16.20
CA THR A 131 7.19 -4.19 -17.41
C THR A 131 7.04 -5.70 -17.28
N SER A 132 6.64 -6.21 -16.11
CA SER A 132 6.45 -7.65 -15.95
C SER A 132 5.32 -8.20 -16.84
N PRO A 133 5.47 -9.39 -17.44
CA PRO A 133 4.46 -9.96 -18.33
C PRO A 133 3.08 -10.11 -17.66
N GLU A 134 3.08 -10.50 -16.38
CA GLU A 134 1.85 -10.76 -15.64
C GLU A 134 1.28 -9.51 -14.95
N LYS A 135 2.00 -8.37 -15.03
CA LYS A 135 1.67 -7.12 -14.34
C LYS A 135 1.49 -7.34 -12.84
N PHE A 136 2.52 -7.88 -12.21
CA PHE A 136 2.49 -8.12 -10.76
C PHE A 136 2.52 -6.81 -9.97
N TYR A 137 1.88 -6.82 -8.80
CA TYR A 137 1.89 -5.73 -7.84
C TYR A 137 2.02 -6.26 -6.41
N HIS A 138 2.67 -5.51 -5.52
CA HIS A 138 3.12 -6.04 -4.23
C HIS A 138 2.77 -5.14 -3.04
N ILE A 139 2.64 -5.75 -1.86
CA ILE A 139 2.67 -5.04 -0.58
C ILE A 139 3.26 -5.92 0.52
N ASN A 140 4.09 -5.33 1.38
CA ASN A 140 4.60 -5.95 2.59
C ASN A 140 3.80 -5.47 3.80
N ALA A 141 3.64 -4.14 3.91
CA ALA A 141 2.97 -3.51 5.03
C ALA A 141 2.44 -2.13 4.64
N VAL A 142 1.46 -1.68 5.41
CA VAL A 142 0.93 -0.32 5.37
C VAL A 142 0.88 0.23 6.78
N MET A 143 1.39 1.44 6.95
CA MET A 143 1.22 2.22 8.17
C MET A 143 0.14 3.26 7.91
N LEU A 144 -0.80 3.36 8.85
CA LEU A 144 -1.87 4.35 8.83
C LEU A 144 -1.70 5.28 10.02
N GLU A 145 -1.46 6.56 9.74
CA GLU A 145 -1.25 7.58 10.75
C GLU A 145 -2.37 8.62 10.66
N SER A 146 -3.02 8.91 11.79
CA SER A 146 -3.88 10.07 11.88
C SER A 146 -3.03 11.33 12.03
N SER A 147 -3.37 12.37 11.27
CA SER A 147 -2.75 13.68 11.42
C SER A 147 -3.83 14.66 11.88
N PRO A 148 -3.99 14.89 13.20
CA PRO A 148 -4.87 15.94 13.69
C PRO A 148 -4.48 17.27 13.03
N SER A 149 -5.47 18.08 12.63
CA SER A 149 -5.21 19.43 12.16
C SER A 149 -4.52 20.22 13.27
N GLY A 150 -3.22 20.48 13.14
CA GLY A 150 -2.48 21.38 14.03
C GLY A 150 -2.59 22.82 13.55
N THR A 151 -2.68 23.78 14.47
CA THR A 151 -2.53 25.20 14.15
C THR A 151 -1.08 25.59 14.37
N MET A 152 -0.39 26.01 13.30
CA MET A 152 0.91 26.67 13.44
C MET A 152 0.67 28.11 13.92
N VAL A 153 1.29 28.47 15.04
CA VAL A 153 1.35 29.84 15.53
C VAL A 153 2.79 30.33 15.44
N LEU A 154 2.97 31.57 15.00
CA LEU A 154 4.24 32.26 15.13
C LEU A 154 4.44 32.56 16.62
N VAL A 155 5.60 32.22 17.16
CA VAL A 155 6.02 32.71 18.48
C VAL A 155 6.94 33.89 18.20
N GLU A 156 6.50 35.08 18.60
CA GLU A 156 7.30 36.31 18.61
C GLU A 156 7.98 36.48 19.97
#